data_AF-A0A958KI39-F1
#
_entry.id   AF-A0A958KI39-F1
#
_cell.length_a   1.000
_cell.length_b   1.000
_cell.length_c   1.000
_cell.angle_alpha   90.00
_cell.angle_beta   90.00
_cell.angle_gamma   90.00
#
_symmetry.space_group_name_H-M   'P 1'
#
loop_
_entity.id
_entity.type
_entity.pdbx_description
1 polymer ?
#
loop_
_entity_poly.entity_id
_entity_poly.type
_entity_poly.pdbx_seq_one_letter_code
_entity_poly.pdbx_strand_id
1 'polypeptide(L)'
;MKLTLGSNIPSLGVQRGLARVSADLSESFTRLSSGLRINRASDDAAGLAISESLRTDERLYGAAIRNANDGISALDIAEGALSELSNIAFRIAELAEQSSNGTLSSIQRRALDGEAQALRSEYERIAATTTFNDIQLLDGSTEQLSLQVGIGSTEDSRIQAELEGAASRLVGDLTFTSSQLSLVSGTGGAGAIADFNEDGYNDIIEVPSAGSAEIFLGSADGTFSAGSTYSGLGGRWIFAAYVDGDDHIDLISTGNGAGSVDIRLGNGDGTFGGLLTPGADNALTFGDYNGDNILDLAYSSTFTDDDFAIRLGVGDGTFGGETVISSGTVNSNRAYSFDFDNDGDLDIAVSNNDGGGTLTMFENDGIGGFAESVGYNFTYGDPDAAFADFNGDGFVDVASAAAGGKFEIALGNGDMTFSAASEFTHGTGFGDLAVADFNGDGNTDILALDITGSLEARIFTGDGSGNFSGSTVLGAFTNWKSHIVGDLNNDGVPDVAIGDAGDSEIDLYFQGSTSAAGMAEFNLLTVSGSLVALEQMKELSSSLAQSRGNIGAARARISTAISNNFVSRENVSTAASSIRDVDVASESARLVRNQILQQGAASVLSQANQLPALTLRLLNV
;
A
#
# COMPACT_ATOMS: atom_id res chain seq x y z
N MET A 1 71.22 83.29 30.79
CA MET A 1 70.70 82.42 29.71
C MET A 1 70.38 81.08 30.35
N LYS A 2 69.10 80.77 30.59
CA LYS A 2 68.68 79.53 31.25
C LYS A 2 68.70 78.42 30.20
N LEU A 3 69.72 77.57 30.22
CA LEU A 3 69.80 76.42 29.33
C LEU A 3 68.78 75.38 29.80
N THR A 4 67.64 75.29 29.14
CA THR A 4 66.69 74.19 29.36
C THR A 4 67.25 72.92 28.72
N LEU A 5 67.84 72.05 29.54
CA LEU A 5 68.11 70.64 29.25
C LEU A 5 66.78 69.87 29.22
N GLY A 6 65.92 70.19 28.25
CA GLY A 6 64.61 69.56 28.09
C GLY A 6 64.65 68.58 26.93
N SER A 7 64.59 67.29 27.24
CA SER A 7 64.46 66.15 26.31
C SER A 7 65.77 65.62 25.68
N ASN A 8 66.18 64.44 26.14
CA ASN A 8 67.16 63.60 25.45
C ASN A 8 66.45 62.98 24.24
N ILE A 9 66.48 63.66 23.09
CA ILE A 9 65.81 63.25 21.86
C ILE A 9 66.23 61.83 21.42
N PRO A 10 67.53 61.44 21.48
CA PRO A 10 67.95 60.06 21.27
C PRO A 10 67.26 59.05 22.20
N SER A 11 67.20 59.33 23.51
CA SER A 11 66.54 58.44 24.49
C SER A 11 65.02 58.38 24.31
N LEU A 12 64.36 59.49 23.98
CA LEU A 12 62.93 59.52 23.65
C LEU A 12 62.60 58.76 22.36
N GLY A 13 63.51 58.75 21.39
CA GLY A 13 63.41 57.91 20.20
C GLY A 13 63.48 56.42 20.56
N VAL A 14 64.45 56.05 21.39
CA VAL A 14 64.64 54.66 21.85
C VAL A 14 63.51 54.22 22.78
N GLN A 15 63.00 55.08 23.67
CA GLN A 15 61.85 54.78 24.54
C GLN A 15 60.57 54.53 23.73
N ARG A 16 60.31 55.33 22.68
CA ARG A 16 59.19 55.09 21.76
C ARG A 16 59.37 53.79 20.98
N GLY A 17 60.60 53.47 20.57
CA GLY A 17 60.94 52.18 19.97
C GLY A 17 60.71 51.01 20.92
N LEU A 18 61.17 51.12 22.18
CA LEU A 18 61.02 50.10 23.21
C LEU A 18 59.55 49.87 23.57
N ALA A 19 58.73 50.94 23.65
CA ALA A 19 57.30 50.83 23.90
C ALA A 19 56.58 50.06 22.76
N ARG A 20 56.97 50.30 21.50
CA ARG A 20 56.46 49.53 20.36
C ARG A 20 56.89 48.07 20.42
N VAL A 21 58.18 47.81 20.59
CA VAL A 21 58.72 46.43 20.69
C VAL A 21 58.10 45.67 21.87
N SER A 22 57.81 46.33 22.99
CA SER A 22 57.13 45.72 24.15
C SER A 22 55.67 45.38 23.86
N ALA A 23 54.96 46.20 23.08
CA ALA A 23 53.60 45.91 22.64
C ALA A 23 53.59 44.73 21.65
N ASP A 24 54.50 44.75 20.67
CA ASP A 24 54.66 43.69 19.68
C ASP A 24 55.03 42.36 20.34
N LEU A 25 55.87 42.38 21.39
CA LEU A 25 56.23 41.19 22.18
C LEU A 25 55.02 40.59 22.90
N SER A 26 54.20 41.44 23.54
CA SER A 26 52.97 41.00 24.23
C SER A 26 51.96 40.40 23.25
N GLU A 27 51.88 40.95 22.04
CA GLU A 27 51.05 40.43 20.97
C GLU A 27 51.55 39.06 20.48
N SER A 28 52.86 38.91 20.27
CA SER A 28 53.48 37.62 19.92
C SER A 28 53.23 36.54 20.96
N PHE A 29 53.28 36.86 22.25
CA PHE A 29 52.93 35.91 23.32
C PHE A 29 51.46 35.47 23.25
N THR A 30 50.55 36.40 22.95
CA THR A 30 49.11 36.09 22.83
C THR A 30 48.84 35.17 21.65
N ARG A 31 49.48 35.43 20.50
CA ARG A 31 49.36 34.61 19.27
C ARG A 31 50.02 33.24 19.38
N LEU A 32 51.18 33.14 20.06
CA LEU A 32 51.81 31.85 20.38
C LEU A 32 50.95 31.01 21.32
N SER A 33 50.29 31.64 22.30
CA SER A 33 49.42 30.93 23.24
C SER A 33 48.14 30.41 22.59
N SER A 34 47.57 31.09 21.60
CA SER A 34 46.46 30.56 20.80
C SER A 34 46.94 29.54 19.76
N GLY A 35 48.24 29.53 19.46
CA GLY A 35 48.83 28.77 18.37
C GLY A 35 48.27 29.21 17.01
N LEU A 36 47.89 30.49 16.86
CA LEU A 36 47.36 31.08 15.64
C LEU A 36 48.04 32.43 15.42
N ARG A 37 48.59 32.66 14.23
CA ARG A 37 49.19 33.97 13.88
C ARG A 37 48.14 35.05 13.74
N ILE A 38 46.94 34.68 13.31
CA ILE A 38 45.84 35.59 13.02
C ILE A 38 44.73 35.30 14.02
N ASN A 39 44.62 36.14 15.04
CA ASN A 39 43.59 36.02 16.09
C ASN A 39 42.55 37.15 16.01
N ARG A 40 42.73 38.08 15.06
CA ARG A 40 41.84 39.22 14.80
C ARG A 40 41.77 39.48 13.30
N ALA A 41 40.59 39.83 12.81
CA ALA A 41 40.39 40.20 11.40
C ALA A 41 41.21 41.43 10.97
N SER A 42 41.68 42.25 11.92
CA SER A 42 42.55 43.40 11.67
C SER A 42 43.94 43.02 11.17
N ASP A 43 44.38 41.78 11.41
CA ASP A 43 45.77 41.37 11.20
C ASP A 43 45.96 40.76 9.80
N ASP A 44 45.00 39.94 9.36
CA ASP A 44 44.92 39.33 8.03
C ASP A 44 43.52 38.73 7.82
N ALA A 45 42.58 39.54 7.32
CA ALA A 45 41.19 39.14 7.15
C ALA A 45 41.02 37.92 6.22
N ALA A 46 41.83 37.82 5.17
CA ALA A 46 41.75 36.72 4.20
C ALA A 46 42.31 35.41 4.79
N GLY A 47 43.45 35.46 5.48
CA GLY A 47 44.03 34.29 6.14
C GLY A 47 43.17 33.76 7.29
N LEU A 48 42.51 34.66 8.05
CA LEU A 48 41.54 34.27 9.07
C LEU A 48 40.34 33.54 8.46
N ALA A 49 39.76 34.10 7.39
CA ALA A 49 38.61 33.51 6.72
C ALA A 49 38.90 32.10 6.18
N ILE A 50 40.08 31.87 5.61
CA ILE A 50 40.47 30.54 5.11
C ILE A 50 40.64 29.55 6.27
N SER A 51 41.32 29.95 7.36
CA SER A 51 41.51 29.07 8.52
C SER A 51 40.20 28.72 9.21
N GLU A 52 39.29 29.69 9.33
CA GLU A 52 37.94 29.47 9.87
C GLU A 52 37.09 28.59 8.96
N SER A 53 37.19 28.77 7.63
CA SER A 53 36.54 27.89 6.64
C SER A 53 37.02 26.45 6.79
N LEU A 54 38.34 26.20 6.78
CA LEU A 54 38.88 24.84 6.90
C LEU A 54 38.46 24.17 8.22
N ARG A 55 38.42 24.91 9.33
CA ARG A 55 37.92 24.37 10.61
C ARG A 55 36.43 24.08 10.59
N THR A 56 35.67 24.89 9.87
CA THR A 56 34.24 24.67 9.66
C THR A 56 34.05 23.41 8.84
N ASP A 57 34.77 23.27 7.72
CA ASP A 57 34.73 22.09 6.85
C ASP A 57 35.14 20.82 7.61
N GLU A 58 36.17 20.85 8.45
CA GLU A 58 36.57 19.71 9.30
C GLU A 58 35.42 19.24 10.21
N ARG A 59 34.68 20.19 10.82
CA ARG A 59 33.52 19.88 11.67
C ARG A 59 32.33 19.39 10.86
N LEU A 60 32.10 19.99 9.69
CA LEU A 60 31.03 19.61 8.77
C LEU A 60 31.26 18.20 8.24
N TYR A 61 32.47 17.85 7.79
CA TYR A 61 32.79 16.47 7.40
C TYR A 61 32.64 15.49 8.57
N GLY A 62 33.01 15.92 9.79
CA GLY A 62 32.76 15.12 10.99
C GLY A 62 31.27 14.86 11.25
N ALA A 63 30.40 15.85 10.98
CA ALA A 63 28.95 15.67 11.06
C ALA A 63 28.41 14.80 9.92
N ALA A 64 28.88 15.01 8.70
CA ALA A 64 28.52 14.23 7.52
C ALA A 64 28.85 12.73 7.70
N ILE A 65 30.01 12.40 8.29
CA ILE A 65 30.36 11.01 8.65
C ILE A 65 29.39 10.45 9.69
N ARG A 66 28.98 11.21 10.71
CA ARG A 66 28.00 10.74 11.70
C ARG A 66 26.64 10.48 11.07
N ASN A 67 26.11 11.45 10.32
CA ASN A 67 24.86 11.30 9.58
C ASN A 67 24.88 10.09 8.64
N ALA A 68 26.00 9.84 7.96
CA ALA A 68 26.17 8.67 7.11
C ALA A 68 26.15 7.35 7.90
N ASN A 69 26.73 7.29 9.09
CA ASN A 69 26.64 6.11 9.96
C ASN A 69 25.23 5.90 10.52
N ASP A 70 24.52 6.99 10.87
CA ASP A 70 23.12 6.93 11.29
C ASP A 70 22.25 6.41 10.13
N GLY A 71 22.53 6.86 8.91
CA GLY A 71 21.91 6.35 7.69
C GLY A 71 22.15 4.86 7.46
N ILE A 72 23.38 4.37 7.66
CA ILE A 72 23.66 2.92 7.61
C ILE A 72 22.85 2.18 8.69
N SER A 73 22.72 2.75 9.89
CA SER A 73 21.98 2.11 10.97
C SER A 73 20.49 1.99 10.66
N ALA A 74 19.88 3.03 10.08
CA ALA A 74 18.50 3.01 9.61
C ALA A 74 18.31 1.95 8.51
N LEU A 75 19.22 1.91 7.53
CA LEU A 75 19.17 0.93 6.44
C LEU A 75 19.42 -0.51 6.90
N ASP A 76 20.26 -0.73 7.92
CA ASP A 76 20.50 -2.06 8.48
C ASP A 76 19.27 -2.57 9.25
N ILE A 77 18.51 -1.68 9.90
CA ILE A 77 17.21 -2.01 10.51
C ILE A 77 16.19 -2.38 9.42
N ALA A 78 16.08 -1.56 8.36
CA ALA A 78 15.19 -1.82 7.24
C ALA A 78 15.51 -3.15 6.53
N GLU A 79 16.79 -3.41 6.21
CA GLU A 79 17.24 -4.66 5.59
C GLU A 79 16.98 -5.88 6.48
N GLY A 80 17.18 -5.74 7.79
CA GLY A 80 16.89 -6.80 8.76
C GLY A 80 15.40 -7.15 8.78
N ALA A 81 14.54 -6.14 8.89
CA ALA A 81 13.09 -6.33 8.83
C ALA A 81 12.65 -6.93 7.49
N LEU A 82 13.16 -6.44 6.36
CA LEU A 82 12.85 -7.01 5.04
C LEU A 82 13.31 -8.45 4.86
N SER A 83 14.41 -8.84 5.50
CA SER A 83 14.82 -10.24 5.53
C SER A 83 13.82 -11.12 6.26
N GLU A 84 13.25 -10.63 7.37
CA GLU A 84 12.20 -11.38 8.10
C GLU A 84 10.89 -11.43 7.32
N LEU A 85 10.47 -10.31 6.72
CA LEU A 85 9.30 -10.26 5.85
C LEU A 85 9.43 -11.23 4.66
N SER A 86 10.63 -11.34 4.07
CA SER A 86 10.92 -12.30 3.00
C SER A 86 10.82 -13.75 3.49
N ASN A 87 11.28 -14.05 4.72
CA ASN A 87 11.14 -15.38 5.30
C ASN A 87 9.67 -15.73 5.55
N ILE A 88 8.86 -14.77 5.99
CA ILE A 88 7.42 -14.95 6.19
C ILE A 88 6.72 -15.23 4.85
N ALA A 89 7.00 -14.43 3.81
CA ALA A 89 6.43 -14.64 2.48
C ALA A 89 6.81 -16.02 1.91
N PHE A 90 8.05 -16.48 2.09
CA PHE A 90 8.45 -17.84 1.69
C PHE A 90 7.70 -18.92 2.46
N ARG A 91 7.45 -18.72 3.76
CA ARG A 91 6.68 -19.67 4.56
C ARG A 91 5.23 -19.73 4.10
N ILE A 92 4.60 -18.59 3.82
CA ILE A 92 3.23 -18.54 3.27
C ILE A 92 3.18 -19.23 1.91
N ALA A 93 4.16 -18.97 1.02
CA ALA A 93 4.25 -19.67 -0.27
C ALA A 93 4.40 -21.19 -0.11
N GLU A 94 5.16 -21.66 0.88
CA GLU A 94 5.30 -23.09 1.19
C GLU A 94 3.97 -23.70 1.66
N LEU A 95 3.21 -22.97 2.49
CA LEU A 95 1.89 -23.40 2.95
C LEU A 95 0.89 -23.43 1.78
N ALA A 96 0.93 -22.43 0.89
CA ALA A 96 0.10 -22.38 -0.32
C ALA A 96 0.40 -23.55 -1.27
N GLU A 97 1.68 -23.86 -1.49
CA GLU A 97 2.12 -25.03 -2.26
C GLU A 97 1.71 -26.35 -1.60
N GLN A 98 1.71 -26.42 -0.27
CA GLN A 98 1.19 -27.60 0.43
C GLN A 98 -0.32 -27.71 0.25
N SER A 99 -1.05 -26.60 0.38
CA SER A 99 -2.52 -26.56 0.32
C SER A 99 -3.06 -26.82 -1.08
N SER A 100 -2.32 -26.45 -2.13
CA SER A 100 -2.68 -26.71 -3.53
C SER A 100 -2.64 -28.20 -3.91
N ASN A 101 -2.10 -29.06 -3.04
CA ASN A 101 -2.08 -30.50 -3.26
C ASN A 101 -3.46 -31.11 -3.00
N GLY A 102 -4.10 -31.66 -4.05
CA GLY A 102 -5.41 -32.33 -3.99
C GLY A 102 -5.49 -33.60 -3.13
N THR A 103 -4.45 -33.95 -2.37
CA THR A 103 -4.46 -35.05 -1.38
C THR A 103 -4.81 -34.58 0.04
N LEU A 104 -4.90 -33.27 0.28
CA LEU A 104 -5.29 -32.72 1.57
C LEU A 104 -6.82 -32.63 1.70
N SER A 105 -7.30 -32.86 2.92
CA SER A 105 -8.69 -32.56 3.30
C SER A 105 -8.89 -31.06 3.59
N SER A 106 -10.14 -30.60 3.54
CA SER A 106 -10.56 -29.24 3.96
C SER A 106 -10.05 -28.86 5.35
N ILE A 107 -10.18 -29.75 6.34
CA ILE A 107 -9.67 -29.53 7.70
C ILE A 107 -8.15 -29.27 7.71
N GLN A 108 -7.39 -29.99 6.89
CA GLN A 108 -5.95 -29.79 6.79
C GLN A 108 -5.62 -28.49 6.07
N ARG A 109 -6.33 -28.15 4.98
CA ARG A 109 -6.18 -26.86 4.29
C ARG A 109 -6.48 -25.69 5.22
N ARG A 110 -7.54 -25.77 6.02
CA ARG A 110 -7.89 -24.76 7.03
C ARG A 110 -6.80 -24.58 8.09
N ALA A 111 -6.17 -25.66 8.52
CA ALA A 111 -5.06 -25.58 9.47
C ALA A 111 -3.83 -24.87 8.86
N LEU A 112 -3.56 -25.09 7.56
CA LEU A 112 -2.52 -24.37 6.82
C LEU A 112 -2.89 -22.90 6.61
N ASP A 113 -4.14 -22.63 6.25
CA ASP A 113 -4.68 -21.29 6.09
C ASP A 113 -4.56 -20.48 7.39
N GLY A 114 -4.99 -21.04 8.52
CA GLY A 114 -4.84 -20.39 9.83
C GLY A 114 -3.39 -20.09 10.22
N GLU A 115 -2.42 -20.94 9.81
CA GLU A 115 -0.99 -20.62 9.97
C GLU A 115 -0.58 -19.46 9.04
N ALA A 116 -1.04 -19.47 7.79
CA ALA A 116 -0.74 -18.44 6.81
C ALA A 116 -1.33 -17.07 7.18
N GLN A 117 -2.57 -17.02 7.69
CA GLN A 117 -3.19 -15.79 8.19
C GLN A 117 -2.45 -15.23 9.41
N ALA A 118 -2.05 -16.09 10.35
CA ALA A 118 -1.24 -15.66 11.49
C ALA A 118 0.13 -15.08 11.06
N LEU A 119 0.73 -15.67 10.02
CA LEU A 119 1.95 -15.17 9.41
C LEU A 119 1.75 -13.83 8.69
N ARG A 120 0.62 -13.65 7.99
CA ARG A 120 0.22 -12.37 7.38
C ARG A 120 0.08 -11.27 8.44
N SER A 121 -0.61 -11.54 9.55
CA SER A 121 -0.72 -10.56 10.64
C SER A 121 0.66 -10.21 11.24
N GLU A 122 1.58 -11.18 11.34
CA GLU A 122 2.95 -10.90 11.81
C GLU A 122 3.75 -10.09 10.78
N TYR A 123 3.56 -10.33 9.48
CA TYR A 123 4.14 -9.51 8.41
C TYR A 123 3.70 -8.05 8.55
N GLU A 124 2.39 -7.82 8.64
CA GLU A 124 1.79 -6.49 8.83
C GLU A 124 2.34 -5.81 10.08
N ARG A 125 2.44 -6.54 11.19
CA ARG A 125 3.01 -6.03 12.45
C ARG A 125 4.46 -5.60 12.29
N ILE A 126 5.31 -6.39 11.62
CA ILE A 126 6.73 -6.04 11.40
C ILE A 126 6.84 -4.81 10.50
N ALA A 127 6.09 -4.77 9.39
CA ALA A 127 6.08 -3.64 8.46
C ALA A 127 5.62 -2.35 9.16
N ALA A 128 4.57 -2.42 9.98
CA ALA A 128 4.00 -1.29 10.70
C ALA A 128 4.84 -0.83 11.91
N THR A 129 5.68 -1.68 12.51
CA THR A 129 6.47 -1.31 13.72
C THR A 129 7.92 -0.97 13.46
N THR A 130 8.43 -1.16 12.24
CA THR A 130 9.84 -0.91 11.90
C THR A 130 10.13 0.59 11.74
N THR A 131 10.75 1.18 12.77
CA THR A 131 11.09 2.61 12.85
C THR A 131 12.56 2.88 13.13
N PHE A 132 13.04 4.07 12.75
CA PHE A 132 14.30 4.64 13.21
C PHE A 132 14.11 6.12 13.57
N ASN A 133 14.32 6.48 14.85
CA ASN A 133 14.08 7.83 15.37
C ASN A 133 12.69 8.39 15.00
N ASP A 134 11.65 7.59 15.23
CA ASP A 134 10.23 7.89 14.92
C ASP A 134 9.91 8.03 13.41
N ILE A 135 10.87 7.75 12.53
CA ILE A 135 10.64 7.64 11.08
C ILE A 135 10.26 6.19 10.79
N GLN A 136 9.09 5.99 10.20
CA GLN A 136 8.64 4.68 9.75
C GLN A 136 9.35 4.30 8.45
N LEU A 137 9.84 3.07 8.38
CA LEU A 137 10.73 2.66 7.28
C LEU A 137 10.05 1.79 6.22
N LEU A 138 8.98 1.07 6.58
CA LEU A 138 8.42 -0.01 5.75
C LEU A 138 6.89 0.03 5.58
N ASP A 139 6.17 0.98 6.17
CA ASP A 139 4.70 1.05 6.09
C ASP A 139 4.18 1.75 4.82
N GLY A 140 5.07 2.21 3.94
CA GLY A 140 4.73 3.00 2.76
C GLY A 140 4.70 4.52 2.97
N SER A 141 4.68 5.02 4.22
CA SER A 141 4.67 6.47 4.49
C SER A 141 5.96 7.19 4.12
N THR A 142 7.07 6.45 4.04
CA THR A 142 8.39 6.96 3.65
C THR A 142 8.87 6.25 2.39
N GLU A 143 8.52 6.79 1.22
CA GLU A 143 8.98 6.27 -0.08
C GLU A 143 10.51 6.37 -0.23
N GLN A 144 11.09 7.47 0.27
CA GLN A 144 12.52 7.77 0.14
C GLN A 144 13.12 8.34 1.43
N LEU A 145 14.20 7.71 1.89
CA LEU A 145 15.02 8.23 2.96
C LEU A 145 16.18 9.08 2.39
N SER A 146 16.05 10.41 2.48
CA SER A 146 17.09 11.35 2.03
C SER A 146 18.16 11.56 3.11
N LEU A 147 19.35 11.01 2.89
CA LEU A 147 20.44 11.04 3.85
C LEU A 147 21.50 12.08 3.46
N GLN A 148 21.68 13.10 4.30
CA GLN A 148 22.75 14.09 4.12
C GLN A 148 24.10 13.49 4.53
N VAL A 149 24.87 13.03 3.55
CA VAL A 149 26.17 12.36 3.76
C VAL A 149 27.36 13.23 3.34
N GLY A 150 27.17 14.35 2.66
CA GLY A 150 28.23 15.28 2.23
C GLY A 150 28.14 16.64 2.91
N ILE A 151 29.13 17.50 2.64
CA ILE A 151 29.10 18.91 3.05
C ILE A 151 28.63 19.75 1.87
N GLY A 152 27.50 20.44 2.02
CA GLY A 152 26.89 21.20 0.94
C GLY A 152 25.37 21.21 1.02
N SER A 153 24.76 22.00 0.15
CA SER A 153 23.31 22.14 0.03
C SER A 153 22.75 21.60 -1.29
N THR A 154 23.58 20.94 -2.09
CA THR A 154 23.20 20.35 -3.39
C THR A 154 22.77 18.90 -3.23
N GLU A 155 22.07 18.37 -4.23
CA GLU A 155 21.66 16.95 -4.30
C GLU A 155 22.87 16.01 -4.26
N ASP A 156 24.01 16.41 -4.83
CA ASP A 156 25.26 15.62 -4.79
C ASP A 156 25.77 15.35 -3.37
N SER A 157 25.33 16.12 -2.37
CA SER A 157 25.69 15.93 -0.96
C SER A 157 24.75 14.98 -0.22
N ARG A 158 23.76 14.41 -0.92
CA ARG A 158 22.75 13.51 -0.36
C ARG A 158 22.79 12.17 -1.09
N ILE A 159 22.41 11.12 -0.36
CA ILE A 159 22.10 9.82 -0.93
C ILE A 159 20.64 9.56 -0.61
N GLN A 160 19.85 9.29 -1.65
CA GLN A 160 18.49 8.80 -1.51
C GLN A 160 18.55 7.28 -1.43
N ALA A 161 17.92 6.72 -0.40
CA ALA A 161 17.61 5.30 -0.33
C ALA A 161 16.12 5.14 -0.62
N GLU A 162 15.80 4.43 -1.69
CA GLU A 162 14.43 4.05 -2.04
C GLU A 162 13.98 2.94 -1.08
N LEU A 163 12.86 3.20 -0.40
CA LEU A 163 12.17 2.26 0.50
C LEU A 163 10.78 1.88 -0.03
N GLU A 164 10.38 2.46 -1.15
CA GLU A 164 9.12 2.21 -1.85
C GLU A 164 8.94 0.72 -2.20
N GLY A 165 7.71 0.21 -2.03
CA GLY A 165 7.32 -1.17 -2.38
C GLY A 165 7.83 -2.28 -1.45
N ALA A 166 8.51 -1.94 -0.36
CA ALA A 166 9.24 -2.93 0.45
C ALA A 166 8.32 -3.87 1.28
N ALA A 167 7.17 -3.37 1.74
CA ALA A 167 6.21 -4.10 2.57
C ALA A 167 4.83 -3.42 2.66
N SER A 168 4.52 -2.58 1.66
CA SER A 168 3.33 -1.74 1.66
C SER A 168 2.39 -2.16 0.54
N ARG A 169 1.10 -2.12 0.83
CA ARG A 169 -0.01 -2.34 -0.09
C ARG A 169 -0.86 -1.07 -0.15
N LEU A 170 -1.54 -0.86 -1.28
CA LEU A 170 -2.58 0.14 -1.40
C LEU A 170 -3.87 -0.35 -0.71
N VAL A 171 -4.41 0.48 0.16
CA VAL A 171 -5.70 0.25 0.85
C VAL A 171 -6.64 1.38 0.54
N GLY A 172 -7.94 1.11 0.53
CA GLY A 172 -8.94 2.14 0.25
C GLY A 172 -9.04 3.16 1.39
N ASP A 173 -9.11 4.44 1.05
CA ASP A 173 -9.25 5.54 2.02
C ASP A 173 -10.71 5.98 2.23
N LEU A 174 -11.65 5.27 1.60
CA LEU A 174 -13.10 5.54 1.59
C LEU A 174 -13.47 6.92 1.04
N THR A 175 -12.56 7.57 0.31
CA THR A 175 -12.89 8.71 -0.56
C THR A 175 -13.17 8.20 -1.96
N PHE A 176 -14.10 8.83 -2.67
CA PHE A 176 -14.50 8.37 -4.00
C PHE A 176 -14.50 9.51 -5.01
N THR A 177 -14.00 9.21 -6.20
CA THR A 177 -14.16 10.06 -7.39
C THR A 177 -15.15 9.41 -8.33
N SER A 178 -16.12 10.18 -8.81
CA SER A 178 -17.17 9.65 -9.68
C SER A 178 -16.87 9.93 -11.15
N SER A 179 -17.09 8.92 -12.00
CA SER A 179 -17.14 9.01 -13.46
C SER A 179 -18.44 8.36 -13.95
N GLN A 180 -18.78 8.52 -15.22
CA GLN A 180 -19.99 7.94 -15.79
C GLN A 180 -19.69 7.29 -17.15
N LEU A 181 -20.30 6.13 -17.39
CA LEU A 181 -20.35 5.48 -18.71
C LEU A 181 -21.77 5.58 -19.26
N SER A 182 -21.88 6.05 -20.50
CA SER A 182 -23.17 6.16 -21.16
C SER A 182 -23.56 4.83 -21.81
N LEU A 183 -24.74 4.32 -21.50
CA LEU A 183 -25.32 3.14 -22.15
C LEU A 183 -25.99 3.53 -23.48
N VAL A 184 -25.69 2.78 -24.54
CA VAL A 184 -26.22 3.03 -25.89
C VAL A 184 -27.70 2.65 -26.02
N SER A 185 -28.14 1.60 -25.31
CA SER A 185 -29.48 1.02 -25.43
C SER A 185 -30.44 1.29 -24.25
N GLY A 186 -29.99 2.00 -23.21
CA GLY A 186 -30.81 2.53 -22.12
C GLY A 186 -31.34 1.49 -21.13
N THR A 187 -31.66 1.97 -19.91
CA THR A 187 -31.93 1.22 -18.65
C THR A 187 -30.83 0.22 -18.27
N GLY A 188 -30.50 0.03 -16.99
CA GLY A 188 -29.56 -1.02 -16.53
C GLY A 188 -30.33 -2.27 -16.08
N GLY A 189 -29.67 -3.42 -15.97
CA GLY A 189 -30.32 -4.68 -15.61
C GLY A 189 -29.46 -5.50 -14.66
N ALA A 190 -28.34 -6.01 -15.16
CA ALA A 190 -27.33 -6.73 -14.40
C ALA A 190 -25.97 -6.47 -15.02
N GLY A 191 -24.92 -6.51 -14.20
CA GLY A 191 -23.56 -6.26 -14.66
C GLY A 191 -22.59 -7.31 -14.13
N ALA A 192 -21.45 -7.45 -14.81
CA ALA A 192 -20.33 -8.28 -14.38
C ALA A 192 -19.00 -7.57 -14.70
N ILE A 193 -17.96 -7.94 -13.96
CA ILE A 193 -16.58 -7.47 -14.10
C ILE A 193 -15.68 -8.65 -14.43
N ALA A 194 -14.81 -8.47 -15.42
CA ALA A 194 -13.82 -9.46 -15.85
C ALA A 194 -12.88 -8.83 -16.89
N ASP A 195 -11.68 -9.36 -17.06
CA ASP A 195 -10.81 -9.03 -18.20
C ASP A 195 -11.23 -9.87 -19.42
N PHE A 196 -12.17 -9.37 -20.23
CA PHE A 196 -12.73 -10.13 -21.36
C PHE A 196 -11.82 -10.11 -22.60
N ASN A 197 -10.80 -9.26 -22.63
CA ASN A 197 -9.87 -9.10 -23.76
C ASN A 197 -8.42 -9.50 -23.45
N GLU A 198 -8.16 -9.95 -22.22
CA GLU A 198 -6.87 -10.42 -21.71
C GLU A 198 -5.75 -9.39 -21.83
N ASP A 199 -6.08 -8.11 -21.69
CA ASP A 199 -5.09 -7.03 -21.69
C ASP A 199 -4.53 -6.72 -20.29
N GLY A 200 -5.04 -7.42 -19.28
CA GLY A 200 -4.68 -7.31 -17.88
C GLY A 200 -5.51 -6.27 -17.12
N TYR A 201 -6.51 -5.63 -17.74
CA TYR A 201 -7.39 -4.65 -17.11
C TYR A 201 -8.82 -5.16 -17.02
N ASN A 202 -9.47 -4.89 -15.88
CA ASN A 202 -10.86 -5.29 -15.71
C ASN A 202 -11.77 -4.48 -16.64
N ASP A 203 -12.64 -5.20 -17.35
CA ASP A 203 -13.70 -4.64 -18.18
C ASP A 203 -15.04 -4.72 -17.44
N ILE A 204 -16.00 -3.91 -17.89
CA ILE A 204 -17.38 -3.96 -17.42
C ILE A 204 -18.27 -4.47 -18.53
N ILE A 205 -19.18 -5.39 -18.20
CA ILE A 205 -20.32 -5.71 -19.05
C ILE A 205 -21.62 -5.42 -18.30
N GLU A 206 -22.55 -4.76 -18.97
CA GLU A 206 -23.87 -4.43 -18.42
C GLU A 206 -24.96 -4.92 -19.40
N VAL A 207 -26.07 -5.41 -18.86
CA VAL A 207 -27.26 -5.83 -19.62
C VAL A 207 -28.32 -4.76 -19.51
N PRO A 208 -28.37 -3.79 -20.44
CA PRO A 208 -29.28 -2.67 -20.32
C PRO A 208 -30.76 -3.04 -20.45
N SER A 209 -31.07 -4.00 -21.32
CA SER A 209 -32.41 -4.51 -21.49
C SER A 209 -32.40 -5.91 -22.07
N ALA A 210 -33.54 -6.61 -22.00
CA ALA A 210 -33.62 -7.95 -22.53
C ALA A 210 -33.31 -8.01 -24.02
N GLY A 211 -32.28 -8.78 -24.38
CA GLY A 211 -31.84 -8.96 -25.76
C GLY A 211 -30.49 -8.33 -26.10
N SER A 212 -29.87 -7.54 -25.22
CA SER A 212 -28.53 -6.98 -25.47
C SER A 212 -27.69 -6.77 -24.22
N ALA A 213 -26.37 -6.94 -24.37
CA ALA A 213 -25.36 -6.49 -23.41
C ALA A 213 -24.44 -5.44 -24.05
N GLU A 214 -23.83 -4.60 -23.24
CA GLU A 214 -22.81 -3.64 -23.66
C GLU A 214 -21.54 -3.88 -22.86
N ILE A 215 -20.43 -4.09 -23.57
CA ILE A 215 -19.10 -4.22 -22.97
C ILE A 215 -18.35 -2.89 -23.04
N PHE A 216 -17.67 -2.55 -21.96
CA PHE A 216 -16.80 -1.41 -21.80
C PHE A 216 -15.42 -1.94 -21.46
N LEU A 217 -14.50 -1.91 -22.42
CA LEU A 217 -13.13 -2.39 -22.20
C LEU A 217 -12.36 -1.39 -21.34
N GLY A 218 -11.70 -1.87 -20.29
CA GLY A 218 -10.82 -1.13 -19.39
C GLY A 218 -9.52 -0.71 -20.07
N SER A 219 -8.72 0.07 -19.37
CA SER A 219 -7.42 0.54 -19.84
C SER A 219 -6.51 0.87 -18.66
N ALA A 220 -5.21 0.91 -18.94
CA ALA A 220 -4.16 1.15 -17.94
C ALA A 220 -4.26 2.45 -17.14
N ASP A 221 -5.05 3.42 -17.60
CA ASP A 221 -5.29 4.67 -16.91
C ASP A 221 -6.59 4.68 -16.09
N GLY A 222 -7.23 3.52 -15.90
CA GLY A 222 -8.51 3.37 -15.19
C GLY A 222 -9.71 3.90 -15.98
N THR A 223 -9.54 4.18 -17.28
CA THR A 223 -10.63 4.63 -18.14
C THR A 223 -11.22 3.47 -18.92
N PHE A 224 -12.48 3.63 -19.34
CA PHE A 224 -13.18 2.64 -20.14
C PHE A 224 -13.45 3.17 -21.56
N SER A 225 -13.38 2.25 -22.51
CA SER A 225 -13.78 2.50 -23.90
C SER A 225 -15.29 2.76 -24.03
N ALA A 226 -15.71 3.18 -25.22
CA ALA A 226 -17.13 3.32 -25.51
C ALA A 226 -17.81 1.94 -25.61
N GLY A 227 -19.00 1.82 -25.02
CA GLY A 227 -19.78 0.59 -24.98
C GLY A 227 -19.97 -0.06 -26.35
N SER A 228 -19.62 -1.35 -26.47
CA SER A 228 -19.86 -2.17 -27.65
C SER A 228 -21.04 -3.11 -27.43
N THR A 229 -22.10 -2.97 -28.24
CA THR A 229 -23.35 -3.72 -28.07
C THR A 229 -23.28 -5.12 -28.66
N TYR A 230 -23.61 -6.12 -27.85
CA TYR A 230 -23.87 -7.50 -28.23
C TYR A 230 -25.36 -7.80 -28.21
N SER A 231 -25.89 -8.35 -29.30
CA SER A 231 -27.31 -8.70 -29.43
C SER A 231 -27.57 -10.19 -29.25
N GLY A 232 -28.78 -10.52 -28.82
CA GLY A 232 -29.27 -11.89 -28.68
C GLY A 232 -28.83 -12.57 -27.39
N LEU A 233 -28.85 -11.83 -26.28
CA LEU A 233 -28.62 -12.34 -24.92
C LEU A 233 -29.91 -12.34 -24.11
N GLY A 234 -29.99 -13.27 -23.16
CA GLY A 234 -31.05 -13.34 -22.16
C GLY A 234 -30.98 -12.16 -21.19
N GLY A 235 -32.13 -11.58 -20.86
CA GLY A 235 -32.24 -10.23 -20.33
C GLY A 235 -32.40 -10.01 -18.83
N ARG A 236 -31.85 -10.85 -17.95
CA ARG A 236 -32.07 -10.65 -16.50
C ARG A 236 -30.80 -10.61 -15.66
N TRP A 237 -29.93 -11.61 -15.75
CA TRP A 237 -28.64 -11.63 -15.06
C TRP A 237 -27.52 -12.00 -16.01
N ILE A 238 -26.30 -11.63 -15.63
CA ILE A 238 -25.09 -11.86 -16.40
C ILE A 238 -23.99 -12.33 -15.45
N PHE A 239 -23.20 -13.30 -15.89
CA PHE A 239 -22.06 -13.85 -15.18
C PHE A 239 -20.90 -14.02 -16.15
N ALA A 240 -19.69 -13.94 -15.62
CA ALA A 240 -18.45 -14.16 -16.35
C ALA A 240 -17.74 -15.37 -15.72
N ALA A 241 -17.38 -16.37 -16.53
CA ALA A 241 -16.70 -17.57 -16.05
C ALA A 241 -15.98 -18.30 -17.19
N TYR A 242 -15.02 -19.16 -16.85
CA TYR A 242 -14.42 -20.10 -17.79
C TYR A 242 -15.27 -21.37 -17.85
N VAL A 243 -16.01 -21.60 -18.93
CA VAL A 243 -16.98 -22.71 -19.05
C VAL A 243 -16.44 -23.86 -19.90
N ASP A 244 -15.59 -23.57 -20.89
CA ASP A 244 -15.00 -24.58 -21.78
C ASP A 244 -13.50 -24.85 -21.54
N GLY A 245 -12.91 -24.17 -20.56
CA GLY A 245 -11.52 -24.39 -20.14
C GLY A 245 -10.49 -24.00 -21.20
N ASP A 246 -10.83 -23.08 -22.11
CA ASP A 246 -9.91 -22.54 -23.12
C ASP A 246 -9.07 -21.34 -22.64
N ASP A 247 -9.17 -21.03 -21.34
CA ASP A 247 -8.58 -19.86 -20.67
C ASP A 247 -9.15 -18.50 -21.14
N HIS A 248 -10.25 -18.47 -21.89
CA HIS A 248 -11.00 -17.26 -22.24
C HIS A 248 -12.27 -17.12 -21.39
N ILE A 249 -12.56 -15.90 -20.95
CA ILE A 249 -13.75 -15.65 -20.14
C ILE A 249 -15.00 -15.70 -21.02
N ASP A 250 -15.93 -16.58 -20.65
CA ASP A 250 -17.21 -16.74 -21.31
C ASP A 250 -18.30 -15.91 -20.64
N LEU A 251 -19.31 -15.56 -21.42
CA LEU A 251 -20.47 -14.82 -20.95
C LEU A 251 -21.67 -15.71 -20.77
N ILE A 252 -22.26 -15.66 -19.58
CA ILE A 252 -23.46 -16.42 -19.25
C ILE A 252 -24.57 -15.41 -18.97
N SER A 253 -25.73 -15.56 -19.61
CA SER A 253 -26.89 -14.70 -19.38
C SER A 253 -28.19 -15.48 -19.21
N THR A 254 -29.14 -14.93 -18.45
CA THR A 254 -30.45 -15.56 -18.21
C THR A 254 -31.57 -14.89 -18.99
N GLY A 255 -32.31 -15.71 -19.75
CA GLY A 255 -33.41 -15.32 -20.63
C GLY A 255 -34.60 -14.66 -19.94
N ASN A 256 -35.35 -13.86 -20.71
CA ASN A 256 -36.66 -13.33 -20.28
C ASN A 256 -37.78 -14.05 -21.04
N GLY A 257 -38.56 -14.89 -20.34
CA GLY A 257 -39.84 -15.40 -20.83
C GLY A 257 -39.88 -16.75 -21.56
N ALA A 258 -38.79 -17.52 -21.60
CA ALA A 258 -38.82 -18.90 -22.14
C ALA A 258 -37.85 -19.91 -21.48
N GLY A 259 -37.16 -19.53 -20.39
CA GLY A 259 -36.32 -20.46 -19.65
C GLY A 259 -35.04 -20.88 -20.38
N SER A 260 -34.25 -19.94 -20.94
CA SER A 260 -32.91 -20.23 -21.47
C SER A 260 -31.82 -19.52 -20.69
N VAL A 261 -30.85 -20.27 -20.19
CA VAL A 261 -29.49 -19.76 -19.97
C VAL A 261 -28.83 -19.72 -21.34
N ASP A 262 -28.18 -18.61 -21.65
CA ASP A 262 -27.51 -18.32 -22.90
C ASP A 262 -26.03 -18.14 -22.59
N ILE A 263 -25.17 -19.06 -23.07
CA ILE A 263 -23.72 -18.99 -22.89
C ILE A 263 -23.10 -18.57 -24.21
N ARG A 264 -22.23 -17.56 -24.18
CA ARG A 264 -21.42 -17.11 -25.31
C ARG A 264 -19.96 -17.35 -24.97
N LEU A 265 -19.30 -18.18 -25.77
CA LEU A 265 -17.89 -18.47 -25.56
C LEU A 265 -17.02 -17.24 -25.86
N GLY A 266 -16.04 -16.94 -25.01
CA GLY A 266 -15.08 -15.86 -25.21
C GLY A 266 -14.14 -16.13 -26.37
N ASN A 267 -13.68 -15.08 -27.05
CA ASN A 267 -12.58 -15.20 -28.03
C ASN A 267 -11.26 -14.61 -27.51
N GLY A 268 -11.22 -14.14 -26.26
CA GLY A 268 -10.05 -13.48 -25.65
C GLY A 268 -9.69 -12.11 -26.24
N ASP A 269 -10.62 -11.46 -26.96
CA ASP A 269 -10.41 -10.13 -27.56
C ASP A 269 -11.54 -9.15 -27.24
N GLY A 270 -12.31 -9.43 -26.18
CA GLY A 270 -13.52 -8.70 -25.82
C GLY A 270 -14.73 -9.02 -26.70
N THR A 271 -14.62 -10.01 -27.60
CA THR A 271 -15.73 -10.52 -28.42
C THR A 271 -16.14 -11.93 -28.04
N PHE A 272 -17.41 -12.26 -28.29
CA PHE A 272 -17.99 -13.55 -27.93
C PHE A 272 -18.56 -14.30 -29.14
N GLY A 273 -18.28 -15.61 -29.18
CA GLY A 273 -18.63 -16.58 -30.21
C GLY A 273 -20.02 -17.22 -30.03
N GLY A 274 -20.06 -18.55 -30.23
CA GLY A 274 -21.30 -19.33 -30.39
C GLY A 274 -22.22 -19.31 -29.17
N LEU A 275 -23.54 -19.32 -29.41
CA LEU A 275 -24.57 -19.37 -28.38
C LEU A 275 -24.92 -20.82 -28.02
N LEU A 276 -24.72 -21.20 -26.76
CA LEU A 276 -25.20 -22.46 -26.18
C LEU A 276 -26.41 -22.17 -25.28
N THR A 277 -27.42 -23.04 -25.33
CA THR A 277 -28.68 -22.87 -24.58
C THR A 277 -28.99 -24.10 -23.71
N PRO A 278 -28.36 -24.24 -22.53
CA PRO A 278 -28.64 -25.36 -21.63
C PRO A 278 -30.09 -25.39 -21.12
N GLY A 279 -30.79 -24.25 -21.06
CA GLY A 279 -32.18 -24.14 -20.59
C GLY A 279 -32.29 -24.00 -19.07
N ALA A 280 -32.88 -22.92 -18.58
CA ALA A 280 -33.15 -22.65 -17.15
C ALA A 280 -34.01 -21.38 -16.96
N ASP A 281 -34.70 -21.27 -15.82
CA ASP A 281 -35.47 -20.10 -15.40
C ASP A 281 -35.14 -19.69 -13.94
N ASN A 282 -35.44 -18.44 -13.61
CA ASN A 282 -35.29 -17.77 -12.31
C ASN A 282 -33.93 -17.90 -11.64
N ALA A 283 -33.69 -18.81 -10.69
CA ALA A 283 -32.44 -18.90 -9.90
C ALA A 283 -31.39 -19.79 -10.58
N LEU A 284 -30.13 -19.35 -10.62
CA LEU A 284 -29.00 -20.17 -11.05
C LEU A 284 -27.76 -19.90 -10.21
N THR A 285 -26.84 -20.86 -10.19
CA THR A 285 -25.50 -20.71 -9.66
C THR A 285 -24.56 -21.72 -10.32
N PHE A 286 -23.28 -21.39 -10.36
CA PHE A 286 -22.23 -22.21 -10.97
C PHE A 286 -21.22 -22.63 -9.92
N GLY A 287 -20.60 -23.78 -10.14
CA GLY A 287 -19.57 -24.32 -9.27
C GLY A 287 -19.09 -25.65 -9.82
N ASP A 288 -17.92 -26.10 -9.39
CA ASP A 288 -17.53 -27.50 -9.57
C ASP A 288 -18.17 -28.31 -8.43
N TYR A 289 -19.29 -28.97 -8.71
CA TYR A 289 -20.03 -29.73 -7.69
C TYR A 289 -19.58 -31.18 -7.59
N ASN A 290 -18.69 -31.64 -8.47
CA ASN A 290 -18.29 -33.04 -8.53
C ASN A 290 -16.76 -33.26 -8.43
N GLY A 291 -15.99 -32.17 -8.28
CA GLY A 291 -14.55 -32.17 -8.06
C GLY A 291 -13.71 -32.48 -9.30
N ASP A 292 -14.26 -32.33 -10.51
CA ASP A 292 -13.54 -32.59 -11.76
C ASP A 292 -12.84 -31.37 -12.37
N ASN A 293 -12.95 -30.21 -11.72
CA ASN A 293 -12.49 -28.89 -12.17
C ASN A 293 -13.16 -28.40 -13.45
N ILE A 294 -14.36 -28.90 -13.76
CA ILE A 294 -15.20 -28.39 -14.83
C ILE A 294 -16.38 -27.65 -14.19
N LEU A 295 -16.78 -26.54 -14.78
CA LEU A 295 -17.89 -25.76 -14.26
C LEU A 295 -19.22 -26.48 -14.48
N ASP A 296 -19.94 -26.75 -13.39
CA ASP A 296 -21.29 -27.30 -13.39
C ASP A 296 -22.35 -26.20 -13.20
N LEU A 297 -23.58 -26.47 -13.64
CA LEU A 297 -24.71 -25.54 -13.55
C LEU A 297 -25.78 -26.08 -12.61
N ALA A 298 -26.14 -25.31 -11.59
CA ALA A 298 -27.32 -25.53 -10.76
C ALA A 298 -28.38 -24.46 -11.05
N TYR A 299 -29.65 -24.85 -11.13
CA TYR A 299 -30.73 -23.95 -11.55
C TYR A 299 -32.12 -24.42 -11.13
N SER A 300 -33.07 -23.49 -11.05
CA SER A 300 -34.50 -23.80 -11.00
C SER A 300 -35.07 -24.11 -12.40
N SER A 301 -35.73 -25.26 -12.53
CA SER A 301 -36.43 -25.65 -13.75
C SER A 301 -37.74 -24.88 -13.94
N THR A 302 -38.36 -25.00 -15.11
CA THR A 302 -39.44 -24.12 -15.60
C THR A 302 -40.62 -23.89 -14.65
N PHE A 303 -41.21 -22.68 -14.72
CA PHE A 303 -42.42 -22.11 -14.06
C PHE A 303 -43.60 -23.01 -13.61
N THR A 304 -43.66 -24.30 -13.96
CA THR A 304 -44.79 -25.19 -13.63
C THR A 304 -44.53 -26.17 -12.50
N ASP A 305 -43.27 -26.50 -12.22
CA ASP A 305 -42.93 -27.57 -11.26
C ASP A 305 -42.02 -27.11 -10.09
N ASP A 306 -41.42 -25.90 -10.12
CA ASP A 306 -40.54 -25.37 -9.04
C ASP A 306 -39.45 -26.35 -8.57
N ASP A 307 -38.97 -27.22 -9.47
CA ASP A 307 -37.90 -28.17 -9.18
C ASP A 307 -36.53 -27.46 -9.30
N PHE A 308 -35.61 -27.78 -8.40
CA PHE A 308 -34.21 -27.34 -8.48
C PHE A 308 -33.34 -28.50 -8.96
N ALA A 309 -32.48 -28.26 -9.95
CA ALA A 309 -31.74 -29.28 -10.67
C ALA A 309 -30.31 -28.85 -10.97
N ILE A 310 -29.46 -29.83 -11.26
CA ILE A 310 -28.10 -29.62 -11.75
C ILE A 310 -27.89 -30.26 -13.11
N ARG A 311 -26.92 -29.72 -13.84
CA ARG A 311 -26.27 -30.36 -14.98
C ARG A 311 -24.78 -30.25 -14.83
N LEU A 312 -24.11 -31.39 -14.92
CA LEU A 312 -22.65 -31.44 -14.88
C LEU A 312 -22.07 -30.94 -16.20
N GLY A 313 -21.00 -30.16 -16.13
CA GLY A 313 -20.26 -29.68 -17.29
C GLY A 313 -19.54 -30.82 -18.01
N VAL A 314 -19.32 -30.64 -19.31
CA VAL A 314 -18.55 -31.59 -20.14
C VAL A 314 -17.17 -31.03 -20.49
N GLY A 315 -16.92 -29.75 -20.19
CA GLY A 315 -15.63 -29.07 -20.43
C GLY A 315 -15.44 -28.57 -21.85
N ASP A 316 -16.51 -28.48 -22.65
CA ASP A 316 -16.51 -27.87 -23.98
C ASP A 316 -17.57 -26.75 -24.09
N GLY A 317 -17.96 -26.19 -22.94
CA GLY A 317 -19.05 -25.23 -22.82
C GLY A 317 -20.44 -25.89 -22.76
N THR A 318 -20.54 -27.20 -22.99
CA THR A 318 -21.81 -27.93 -22.91
C THR A 318 -22.03 -28.62 -21.57
N PHE A 319 -23.30 -28.87 -21.27
CA PHE A 319 -23.76 -29.49 -20.03
C PHE A 319 -24.47 -30.81 -20.31
N GLY A 320 -24.26 -31.78 -19.43
CA GLY A 320 -24.85 -33.10 -19.49
C GLY A 320 -26.37 -33.12 -19.22
N GLY A 321 -26.87 -34.31 -18.88
CA GLY A 321 -28.28 -34.50 -18.54
C GLY A 321 -28.67 -33.84 -17.23
N GLU A 322 -29.93 -33.41 -17.14
CA GLU A 322 -30.51 -32.83 -15.92
C GLU A 322 -30.68 -33.89 -14.82
N THR A 323 -30.27 -33.53 -13.60
CA THR A 323 -30.54 -34.30 -12.37
C THR A 323 -31.29 -33.40 -11.39
N VAL A 324 -32.50 -33.78 -11.03
CA VAL A 324 -33.34 -33.03 -10.07
C VAL A 324 -32.84 -33.28 -8.65
N ILE A 325 -32.54 -32.20 -7.92
CA ILE A 325 -32.10 -32.20 -6.51
C ILE A 325 -33.31 -32.11 -5.58
N SER A 326 -34.24 -31.20 -5.88
CA SER A 326 -35.47 -31.02 -5.11
C SER A 326 -36.65 -30.77 -6.03
N SER A 327 -37.84 -31.21 -5.63
CA SER A 327 -39.05 -31.09 -6.44
C SER A 327 -40.17 -30.32 -5.73
N GLY A 328 -40.81 -29.36 -6.41
CA GLY A 328 -42.04 -28.68 -5.98
C GLY A 328 -42.01 -27.94 -4.64
N THR A 329 -40.83 -27.53 -4.14
CA THR A 329 -40.68 -27.01 -2.77
C THR A 329 -40.03 -25.62 -2.69
N VAL A 330 -39.38 -25.14 -3.76
CA VAL A 330 -38.54 -23.92 -3.75
C VAL A 330 -39.03 -22.91 -4.79
N ASN A 331 -39.78 -21.89 -4.34
CA ASN A 331 -40.10 -20.70 -5.13
C ASN A 331 -38.83 -19.83 -5.25
N SER A 332 -37.87 -20.30 -6.05
CA SER A 332 -36.48 -19.85 -6.03
C SER A 332 -36.35 -18.42 -6.57
N ASN A 333 -35.71 -17.54 -5.80
CA ASN A 333 -35.36 -16.17 -6.21
C ASN A 333 -33.90 -16.07 -6.67
N ARG A 334 -32.93 -16.49 -5.85
CA ARG A 334 -31.49 -16.57 -6.21
C ARG A 334 -30.89 -17.86 -5.66
N ALA A 335 -29.82 -18.32 -6.28
CA ALA A 335 -29.03 -19.45 -5.81
C ALA A 335 -27.57 -19.01 -5.63
N TYR A 336 -26.89 -19.64 -4.68
CA TYR A 336 -25.56 -19.28 -4.24
C TYR A 336 -24.76 -20.55 -4.00
N SER A 337 -23.47 -20.53 -4.35
CA SER A 337 -22.58 -21.66 -4.15
C SER A 337 -21.42 -21.28 -3.25
N PHE A 338 -21.35 -21.91 -2.09
CA PHE A 338 -20.31 -21.73 -1.08
C PHE A 338 -20.12 -23.05 -0.34
N ASP A 339 -19.00 -23.21 0.34
CA ASP A 339 -18.75 -24.34 1.24
C ASP A 339 -19.33 -23.98 2.63
N PHE A 340 -20.58 -24.37 2.91
CA PHE A 340 -21.33 -23.88 4.08
C PHE A 340 -21.09 -24.70 5.35
N ASP A 341 -20.70 -25.97 5.20
CA ASP A 341 -20.25 -26.82 6.31
C ASP A 341 -18.71 -26.96 6.39
N ASN A 342 -18.00 -26.32 5.46
CA ASN A 342 -16.56 -26.23 5.42
C ASN A 342 -15.91 -27.62 5.24
N ASP A 343 -16.56 -28.50 4.48
CA ASP A 343 -16.07 -29.84 4.15
C ASP A 343 -15.19 -29.87 2.89
N GLY A 344 -15.17 -28.77 2.12
CA GLY A 344 -14.35 -28.55 0.95
C GLY A 344 -15.07 -28.75 -0.39
N ASP A 345 -16.31 -29.22 -0.36
CA ASP A 345 -17.17 -29.35 -1.52
C ASP A 345 -18.11 -28.13 -1.59
N LEU A 346 -18.43 -27.66 -2.80
CA LEU A 346 -19.34 -26.53 -2.95
C LEU A 346 -20.78 -26.98 -2.68
N ASP A 347 -21.39 -26.44 -1.64
CA ASP A 347 -22.81 -26.57 -1.33
C ASP A 347 -23.64 -25.53 -2.09
N ILE A 348 -24.96 -25.68 -2.06
CA ILE A 348 -25.89 -24.73 -2.68
C ILE A 348 -26.88 -24.18 -1.65
N ALA A 349 -27.04 -22.86 -1.63
CA ALA A 349 -28.11 -22.18 -0.93
C ALA A 349 -29.07 -21.52 -1.91
N VAL A 350 -30.38 -21.66 -1.69
CA VAL A 350 -31.42 -21.09 -2.55
C VAL A 350 -32.31 -20.20 -1.71
N SER A 351 -32.39 -18.91 -2.06
CA SER A 351 -33.28 -17.97 -1.39
C SER A 351 -34.65 -18.02 -2.04
N ASN A 352 -35.70 -18.12 -1.23
CA ASN A 352 -37.07 -18.33 -1.68
C ASN A 352 -37.90 -17.05 -1.63
N ASN A 353 -38.78 -16.86 -2.62
CA ASN A 353 -39.78 -15.80 -2.69
C ASN A 353 -41.12 -16.25 -2.07
N ASP A 354 -41.07 -16.75 -0.84
CA ASP A 354 -42.23 -17.29 -0.11
C ASP A 354 -42.89 -16.27 0.83
N GLY A 355 -42.47 -15.00 0.76
CA GLY A 355 -42.91 -13.90 1.62
C GLY A 355 -42.36 -13.96 3.06
N GLY A 356 -41.65 -15.03 3.41
CA GLY A 356 -40.87 -15.16 4.64
C GLY A 356 -39.36 -14.97 4.43
N GLY A 357 -38.87 -15.17 3.20
CA GLY A 357 -37.44 -15.12 2.88
C GLY A 357 -36.73 -16.31 3.52
N THR A 358 -37.12 -17.53 3.14
CA THR A 358 -36.40 -18.72 3.58
C THR A 358 -35.18 -18.97 2.70
N LEU A 359 -34.09 -19.42 3.30
CA LEU A 359 -32.92 -19.94 2.60
C LEU A 359 -32.95 -21.47 2.72
N THR A 360 -33.14 -22.17 1.62
CA THR A 360 -33.04 -23.64 1.57
C THR A 360 -31.62 -24.03 1.26
N MET A 361 -31.04 -24.92 2.05
CA MET A 361 -29.66 -25.38 1.90
C MET A 361 -29.63 -26.79 1.30
N PHE A 362 -28.69 -27.05 0.40
CA PHE A 362 -28.41 -28.33 -0.21
C PHE A 362 -26.95 -28.71 0.02
N GLU A 363 -26.75 -29.74 0.82
CA GLU A 363 -25.44 -30.32 1.16
C GLU A 363 -24.95 -31.14 -0.02
N ASN A 364 -23.74 -30.86 -0.51
CA ASN A 364 -23.09 -31.61 -1.57
C ASN A 364 -22.31 -32.81 -1.01
N ASP A 365 -22.31 -33.94 -1.70
CA ASP A 365 -21.51 -35.11 -1.32
C ASP A 365 -20.16 -35.19 -2.05
N GLY A 366 -19.80 -34.14 -2.78
CA GLY A 366 -18.54 -34.00 -3.52
C GLY A 366 -18.48 -34.77 -4.84
N ILE A 367 -19.56 -35.48 -5.22
CA ILE A 367 -19.64 -36.21 -6.49
C ILE A 367 -20.88 -35.81 -7.31
N GLY A 368 -21.44 -34.62 -7.03
CA GLY A 368 -22.62 -34.07 -7.67
C GLY A 368 -23.95 -34.62 -7.13
N GLY A 369 -23.94 -35.27 -5.95
CA GLY A 369 -25.13 -35.65 -5.21
C GLY A 369 -25.46 -34.59 -4.17
N PHE A 370 -26.76 -34.30 -4.01
CA PHE A 370 -27.22 -33.28 -3.07
C PHE A 370 -28.30 -33.82 -2.13
N ALA A 371 -28.22 -33.41 -0.87
CA ALA A 371 -29.25 -33.66 0.15
C ALA A 371 -29.82 -32.34 0.66
N GLU A 372 -31.15 -32.25 0.76
CA GLU A 372 -31.79 -31.09 1.40
C GLU A 372 -31.46 -31.06 2.89
N SER A 373 -30.98 -29.91 3.37
CA SER A 373 -30.61 -29.65 4.76
C SER A 373 -31.58 -28.66 5.42
N VAL A 374 -31.30 -28.28 6.66
CA VAL A 374 -32.14 -27.35 7.43
C VAL A 374 -32.07 -25.95 6.82
N GLY A 375 -33.20 -25.40 6.41
CA GLY A 375 -33.27 -24.02 5.93
C GLY A 375 -33.13 -22.97 7.03
N TYR A 376 -32.60 -21.80 6.68
CA TYR A 376 -32.57 -20.60 7.52
C TYR A 376 -33.77 -19.71 7.21
N ASN A 377 -34.29 -18.99 8.21
CA ASN A 377 -35.41 -18.07 8.03
C ASN A 377 -34.91 -16.64 8.29
N PHE A 378 -34.91 -15.80 7.27
CA PHE A 378 -34.66 -14.37 7.46
C PHE A 378 -35.76 -13.74 8.30
N THR A 379 -35.41 -12.74 9.10
CA THR A 379 -36.37 -12.12 10.04
C THR A 379 -37.37 -11.23 9.30
N TYR A 380 -36.98 -10.66 8.15
CA TYR A 380 -37.72 -9.58 7.49
C TYR A 380 -38.05 -9.79 6.00
N GLY A 381 -37.71 -10.95 5.42
CA GLY A 381 -38.22 -11.43 4.13
C GLY A 381 -38.08 -10.49 2.92
N ASP A 382 -36.93 -10.57 2.23
CA ASP A 382 -36.73 -10.44 0.77
C ASP A 382 -35.24 -10.83 0.49
N PRO A 383 -34.89 -11.47 -0.64
CA PRO A 383 -34.00 -12.62 -0.62
C PRO A 383 -32.62 -12.33 -1.21
N ASP A 384 -32.19 -11.07 -1.23
CA ASP A 384 -30.81 -10.77 -1.59
C ASP A 384 -29.91 -10.99 -0.39
N ALA A 385 -29.30 -12.17 -0.39
CA ALA A 385 -28.30 -12.57 0.55
C ALA A 385 -26.91 -12.29 -0.03
N ALA A 386 -26.04 -11.72 0.79
CA ALA A 386 -24.61 -11.69 0.54
C ALA A 386 -23.93 -12.63 1.52
N PHE A 387 -22.93 -13.36 1.07
CA PHE A 387 -22.20 -14.35 1.86
C PHE A 387 -20.73 -13.96 1.91
N ALA A 388 -20.16 -14.01 3.10
CA ALA A 388 -18.75 -13.76 3.38
C ALA A 388 -18.44 -14.25 4.79
N ASP A 389 -17.16 -14.23 5.17
CA ASP A 389 -16.79 -14.35 6.58
C ASP A 389 -16.75 -12.94 7.19
N PHE A 390 -17.76 -12.59 7.99
CA PHE A 390 -17.89 -11.26 8.61
C PHE A 390 -17.20 -11.18 9.97
N ASN A 391 -16.74 -12.31 10.53
CA ASN A 391 -16.17 -12.38 11.88
C ASN A 391 -14.73 -12.95 11.92
N GLY A 392 -14.18 -13.34 10.77
CA GLY A 392 -12.84 -13.88 10.61
C GLY A 392 -12.63 -15.28 11.20
N ASP A 393 -13.69 -16.08 11.38
CA ASP A 393 -13.61 -17.44 11.95
C ASP A 393 -13.43 -18.55 10.90
N GLY A 394 -13.48 -18.19 9.61
CA GLY A 394 -13.32 -19.08 8.47
C GLY A 394 -14.59 -19.83 8.08
N PHE A 395 -15.76 -19.47 8.63
CA PHE A 395 -17.06 -19.98 8.21
C PHE A 395 -17.81 -18.96 7.37
N VAL A 396 -18.67 -19.47 6.48
CA VAL A 396 -19.51 -18.62 5.64
C VAL A 396 -20.65 -18.09 6.49
N ASP A 397 -20.67 -16.77 6.68
CA ASP A 397 -21.76 -16.03 7.28
C ASP A 397 -22.73 -15.52 6.20
N VAL A 398 -23.93 -15.11 6.62
CA VAL A 398 -24.93 -14.55 5.71
C VAL A 398 -25.39 -13.16 6.15
N ALA A 399 -25.41 -12.23 5.21
CA ALA A 399 -26.04 -10.93 5.32
C ALA A 399 -27.30 -10.90 4.46
N SER A 400 -28.36 -10.26 4.95
CA SER A 400 -29.59 -10.04 4.18
C SER A 400 -30.11 -8.62 4.35
N ALA A 401 -30.56 -8.02 3.26
CA ALA A 401 -31.27 -6.75 3.31
C ALA A 401 -32.63 -6.94 3.99
N ALA A 402 -32.94 -6.09 4.96
CA ALA A 402 -34.17 -6.15 5.74
C ALA A 402 -35.05 -4.91 5.51
N ALA A 403 -36.37 -5.15 5.48
CA ALA A 403 -37.36 -4.10 5.31
C ALA A 403 -37.19 -2.94 6.32
N GLY A 404 -37.46 -1.72 5.86
CA GLY A 404 -37.36 -0.53 6.72
C GLY A 404 -35.95 0.00 6.92
N GLY A 405 -35.02 -0.33 6.01
CA GLY A 405 -33.66 0.22 5.99
C GLY A 405 -32.74 -0.39 7.03
N LYS A 406 -32.87 -1.70 7.18
CA LYS A 406 -32.00 -2.53 7.99
C LYS A 406 -31.26 -3.51 7.10
N PHE A 407 -30.19 -4.06 7.62
CA PHE A 407 -29.68 -5.34 7.17
C PHE A 407 -29.43 -6.20 8.39
N GLU A 408 -29.51 -7.51 8.21
CA GLU A 408 -29.27 -8.49 9.26
C GLU A 408 -28.08 -9.37 8.91
N ILE A 409 -27.29 -9.74 9.92
CA ILE A 409 -26.09 -10.55 9.81
C ILE A 409 -26.27 -11.78 10.69
N ALA A 410 -26.25 -12.97 10.10
CA ALA A 410 -26.28 -14.23 10.82
C ALA A 410 -24.95 -14.97 10.62
N LEU A 411 -24.26 -15.22 11.74
CA LEU A 411 -22.95 -15.86 11.71
C LEU A 411 -23.11 -17.38 11.50
N GLY A 412 -22.34 -17.95 10.58
CA GLY A 412 -22.29 -19.36 10.29
C GLY A 412 -21.65 -20.15 11.44
N ASN A 413 -22.16 -21.35 11.69
CA ASN A 413 -21.59 -22.26 12.68
C ASN A 413 -20.67 -23.32 12.05
N GLY A 414 -20.50 -23.30 10.71
CA GLY A 414 -19.70 -24.26 9.96
C GLY A 414 -20.35 -25.65 9.85
N ASP A 415 -21.67 -25.74 9.93
CA ASP A 415 -22.45 -26.97 9.77
C ASP A 415 -23.75 -26.71 8.99
N MET A 416 -23.69 -25.77 8.03
CA MET A 416 -24.83 -25.19 7.30
C MET A 416 -25.88 -24.47 8.18
N THR A 417 -25.66 -24.37 9.49
CA THR A 417 -26.55 -23.61 10.38
C THR A 417 -25.99 -22.23 10.70
N PHE A 418 -26.89 -21.29 10.98
CA PHE A 418 -26.55 -19.92 11.35
C PHE A 418 -27.04 -19.59 12.75
N SER A 419 -26.26 -18.77 13.46
CA SER A 419 -26.64 -18.15 14.73
C SER A 419 -27.79 -17.15 14.55
N ALA A 420 -28.38 -16.72 15.65
CA ALA A 420 -29.44 -15.70 15.60
C ALA A 420 -28.89 -14.38 15.00
N ALA A 421 -29.60 -13.83 14.02
CA ALA A 421 -29.15 -12.64 13.32
C ALA A 421 -29.05 -11.40 14.23
N SER A 422 -28.00 -10.62 14.01
CA SER A 422 -27.85 -9.26 14.52
C SER A 422 -28.43 -8.27 13.52
N GLU A 423 -29.17 -7.27 13.99
CA GLU A 423 -29.80 -6.26 13.13
C GLU A 423 -29.09 -4.91 13.20
N PHE A 424 -28.86 -4.32 12.03
CA PHE A 424 -28.23 -3.00 11.89
C PHE A 424 -29.21 -2.04 11.19
N THR A 425 -29.47 -0.88 11.79
CA THR A 425 -30.43 0.10 11.27
C THR A 425 -29.71 1.32 10.71
N HIS A 426 -29.82 1.56 9.40
CA HIS A 426 -29.02 2.61 8.77
C HIS A 426 -29.72 3.43 7.67
N GLY A 427 -30.98 3.16 7.33
CA GLY A 427 -31.68 3.92 6.29
C GLY A 427 -33.19 3.71 6.28
N THR A 428 -33.81 3.87 5.11
CA THR A 428 -35.26 3.69 4.95
C THR A 428 -35.67 2.75 3.81
N GLY A 429 -34.87 1.78 3.38
CA GLY A 429 -35.38 0.75 2.43
C GLY A 429 -34.33 -0.03 1.64
N PHE A 430 -33.33 -0.59 2.30
CA PHE A 430 -32.32 -1.44 1.66
C PHE A 430 -32.94 -2.65 0.98
N GLY A 431 -32.44 -2.98 -0.21
CA GLY A 431 -32.93 -4.13 -0.98
C GLY A 431 -31.86 -4.88 -1.76
N ASP A 432 -30.60 -4.44 -1.72
CA ASP A 432 -29.47 -5.23 -2.24
C ASP A 432 -28.19 -4.95 -1.42
N LEU A 433 -27.30 -5.93 -1.40
CA LEU A 433 -26.05 -5.93 -0.65
C LEU A 433 -24.90 -6.45 -1.53
N ALA A 434 -23.73 -5.84 -1.38
CA ALA A 434 -22.47 -6.40 -1.85
C ALA A 434 -21.43 -6.37 -0.72
N VAL A 435 -20.42 -7.21 -0.84
CA VAL A 435 -19.37 -7.39 0.18
C VAL A 435 -18.00 -7.25 -0.48
N ALA A 436 -17.10 -6.57 0.22
CA ALA A 436 -15.68 -6.44 -0.13
C ALA A 436 -14.93 -5.85 1.08
N ASP A 437 -13.60 -5.92 1.12
CA ASP A 437 -12.80 -5.14 2.07
C ASP A 437 -12.48 -3.76 1.45
N PHE A 438 -13.35 -2.76 1.68
CA PHE A 438 -13.20 -1.44 1.06
C PHE A 438 -12.09 -0.62 1.71
N ASN A 439 -11.78 -0.83 2.99
CA ASN A 439 -10.76 -0.02 3.68
C ASN A 439 -9.40 -0.73 3.78
N GLY A 440 -9.31 -1.97 3.30
CA GLY A 440 -8.11 -2.79 3.31
C GLY A 440 -7.68 -3.26 4.70
N ASP A 441 -8.57 -3.28 5.69
CA ASP A 441 -8.25 -3.67 7.08
C ASP A 441 -8.33 -5.19 7.33
N GLY A 442 -8.69 -5.97 6.30
CA GLY A 442 -8.81 -7.42 6.35
C GLY A 442 -10.12 -7.91 6.98
N ASN A 443 -11.07 -7.02 7.24
CA ASN A 443 -12.42 -7.38 7.63
C ASN A 443 -13.37 -7.12 6.46
N THR A 444 -14.37 -7.99 6.31
CA THR A 444 -15.39 -7.80 5.27
C THR A 444 -16.26 -6.58 5.59
N ASP A 445 -16.32 -5.63 4.66
CA ASP A 445 -17.23 -4.49 4.66
C ASP A 445 -18.49 -4.78 3.81
N ILE A 446 -19.52 -3.94 3.97
CA ILE A 446 -20.79 -4.08 3.25
C ILE A 446 -21.11 -2.81 2.47
N LEU A 447 -21.36 -2.95 1.17
CA LEU A 447 -22.08 -1.97 0.37
C LEU A 447 -23.58 -2.29 0.45
N ALA A 448 -24.37 -1.40 1.04
CA ALA A 448 -25.82 -1.51 1.04
C ALA A 448 -26.46 -0.49 0.10
N LEU A 449 -27.38 -0.96 -0.74
CA LEU A 449 -28.10 -0.13 -1.70
C LEU A 449 -29.55 0.05 -1.27
N ASP A 450 -29.95 1.31 -1.07
CA ASP A 450 -31.33 1.66 -0.77
C ASP A 450 -32.16 1.64 -2.06
N ILE A 451 -33.14 0.75 -2.13
CA ILE A 451 -34.03 0.62 -3.30
C ILE A 451 -35.35 1.38 -3.10
N THR A 452 -35.64 1.84 -1.88
CA THR A 452 -36.86 2.58 -1.55
C THR A 452 -36.62 3.65 -0.50
N GLY A 453 -36.88 4.92 -0.82
CA GLY A 453 -36.78 6.00 0.15
C GLY A 453 -35.65 6.95 -0.17
N SER A 454 -34.47 6.79 0.44
CA SER A 454 -33.35 7.71 0.22
C SER A 454 -32.62 7.46 -1.09
N LEU A 455 -32.71 6.23 -1.61
CA LEU A 455 -32.06 5.80 -2.86
C LEU A 455 -30.54 6.03 -2.84
N GLU A 456 -29.90 5.87 -1.69
CA GLU A 456 -28.46 6.03 -1.52
C GLU A 456 -27.74 4.68 -1.49
N ALA A 457 -26.54 4.63 -2.06
CA ALA A 457 -25.60 3.53 -1.84
C ALA A 457 -24.61 3.93 -0.74
N ARG A 458 -24.42 3.03 0.22
CA ARG A 458 -23.61 3.30 1.41
C ARG A 458 -22.70 2.14 1.75
N ILE A 459 -21.44 2.45 2.04
CA ILE A 459 -20.46 1.48 2.53
C ILE A 459 -20.45 1.53 4.05
N PHE A 460 -20.57 0.37 4.70
CA PHE A 460 -20.45 0.16 6.14
C PHE A 460 -19.18 -0.63 6.42
N THR A 461 -18.33 -0.11 7.29
CA THR A 461 -17.08 -0.79 7.65
C THR A 461 -17.32 -1.84 8.72
N GLY A 462 -16.84 -3.05 8.48
CA GLY A 462 -16.84 -4.15 9.45
C GLY A 462 -15.76 -3.97 10.50
N ASP A 463 -15.97 -4.53 11.70
CA ASP A 463 -14.94 -4.57 12.75
C ASP A 463 -14.32 -5.96 12.93
N GLY A 464 -14.62 -6.89 12.02
CA GLY A 464 -14.16 -8.28 12.08
C GLY A 464 -14.83 -9.12 13.16
N SER A 465 -15.95 -8.67 13.74
CA SER A 465 -16.72 -9.46 14.73
C SER A 465 -18.18 -9.62 14.33
N GLY A 466 -18.50 -9.42 13.05
CA GLY A 466 -19.87 -9.34 12.54
C GLY A 466 -20.60 -8.05 12.92
N ASN A 467 -19.89 -7.03 13.44
CA ASN A 467 -20.46 -5.72 13.70
C ASN A 467 -20.01 -4.71 12.64
N PHE A 468 -20.92 -3.80 12.32
CA PHE A 468 -20.72 -2.79 11.30
C PHE A 468 -20.89 -1.39 11.88
N SER A 469 -19.95 -0.52 11.56
CA SER A 469 -19.95 0.88 12.00
C SER A 469 -19.40 1.78 10.90
N GLY A 470 -19.55 3.10 11.04
CA GLY A 470 -19.19 4.03 9.96
C GLY A 470 -20.14 3.92 8.76
N SER A 471 -20.33 5.01 8.03
CA SER A 471 -21.07 4.95 6.77
C SER A 471 -20.58 6.02 5.82
N THR A 472 -20.14 5.61 4.64
CA THR A 472 -19.76 6.50 3.54
C THR A 472 -20.84 6.44 2.47
N VAL A 473 -21.38 7.59 2.08
CA VAL A 473 -22.39 7.71 1.02
C VAL A 473 -21.69 7.93 -0.31
N LEU A 474 -21.94 7.05 -1.29
CA LEU A 474 -21.38 7.19 -2.64
C LEU A 474 -22.17 8.21 -3.46
N GLY A 475 -23.50 8.11 -3.43
CA GLY A 475 -24.39 8.97 -4.21
C GLY A 475 -25.86 8.67 -3.94
N ALA A 476 -26.73 9.49 -4.52
CA ALA A 476 -28.18 9.28 -4.53
C ALA A 476 -28.62 8.98 -5.96
N PHE A 477 -29.33 7.86 -6.13
CA PHE A 477 -29.75 7.31 -7.41
C PHE A 477 -31.24 7.58 -7.64
N THR A 478 -31.66 7.47 -8.88
CA THR A 478 -33.04 7.71 -9.28
C THR A 478 -33.81 6.43 -9.57
N ASN A 479 -33.13 5.40 -10.08
CA ASN A 479 -33.70 4.08 -10.30
C ASN A 479 -32.60 3.01 -10.46
N TRP A 480 -32.04 2.56 -9.35
CA TRP A 480 -31.04 1.50 -9.32
C TRP A 480 -31.50 0.19 -9.99
N LYS A 481 -30.58 -0.51 -10.65
CA LYS A 481 -30.82 -1.81 -11.32
C LYS A 481 -29.73 -2.84 -11.09
N SER A 482 -28.47 -2.43 -11.13
CA SER A 482 -27.32 -3.32 -11.00
C SER A 482 -26.22 -2.67 -10.16
N HIS A 483 -25.40 -3.49 -9.55
CA HIS A 483 -24.18 -3.06 -8.89
C HIS A 483 -23.05 -4.01 -9.27
N ILE A 484 -21.82 -3.50 -9.27
CA ILE A 484 -20.59 -4.27 -9.45
C ILE A 484 -19.62 -3.76 -8.39
N VAL A 485 -18.98 -4.67 -7.68
CA VAL A 485 -17.89 -4.36 -6.75
C VAL A 485 -16.66 -5.12 -7.21
N GLY A 486 -15.54 -4.42 -7.32
CA GLY A 486 -14.28 -4.98 -7.80
C GLY A 486 -13.31 -3.85 -8.15
N ASP A 487 -12.04 -4.18 -8.32
CA ASP A 487 -11.01 -3.21 -8.69
C ASP A 487 -11.19 -2.80 -10.17
N LEU A 488 -11.71 -1.60 -10.44
CA LEU A 488 -12.05 -1.14 -11.79
C LEU A 488 -10.90 -0.40 -12.47
N ASN A 489 -9.87 0.00 -11.71
CA ASN A 489 -8.74 0.76 -12.21
C ASN A 489 -7.38 0.06 -12.01
N ASN A 490 -7.38 -1.16 -11.49
CA ASN A 490 -6.23 -2.00 -11.17
C ASN A 490 -5.27 -1.40 -10.14
N ASP A 491 -5.77 -0.65 -9.16
CA ASP A 491 -4.95 -0.12 -8.05
C ASP A 491 -4.93 -1.04 -6.81
N GLY A 492 -5.61 -2.18 -6.87
CA GLY A 492 -5.70 -3.19 -5.81
C GLY A 492 -6.74 -2.85 -4.73
N VAL A 493 -7.56 -1.83 -4.93
CA VAL A 493 -8.63 -1.42 -4.01
C VAL A 493 -10.00 -1.66 -4.66
N PRO A 494 -11.00 -2.17 -3.93
CA PRO A 494 -12.34 -2.38 -4.48
C PRO A 494 -13.04 -1.06 -4.85
N ASP A 495 -13.38 -0.90 -6.11
CA ASP A 495 -14.23 0.16 -6.63
C ASP A 495 -15.69 -0.30 -6.71
N VAL A 496 -16.58 0.65 -7.02
CA VAL A 496 -18.02 0.38 -7.16
C VAL A 496 -18.55 0.94 -8.47
N ALA A 497 -19.25 0.14 -9.26
CA ALA A 497 -20.06 0.62 -10.37
C ALA A 497 -21.55 0.37 -10.09
N ILE A 498 -22.39 1.35 -10.42
CA ILE A 498 -23.83 1.29 -10.16
C ILE A 498 -24.57 1.64 -11.44
N GLY A 499 -25.44 0.73 -11.90
CA GLY A 499 -26.34 0.98 -13.02
C GLY A 499 -27.58 1.74 -12.54
N ASP A 500 -27.76 2.97 -13.05
CA ASP A 500 -28.97 3.77 -12.83
C ASP A 500 -29.83 3.80 -14.11
N ALA A 501 -31.04 3.23 -14.01
CA ALA A 501 -32.01 3.25 -15.10
C ALA A 501 -32.75 4.58 -15.26
N GLY A 502 -32.59 5.54 -14.35
CA GLY A 502 -33.25 6.84 -14.45
C GLY A 502 -32.57 7.79 -15.43
N ASP A 503 -31.26 7.62 -15.67
CA ASP A 503 -30.45 8.43 -16.59
C ASP A 503 -29.74 7.60 -17.69
N SER A 504 -29.80 6.26 -17.65
CA SER A 504 -29.17 5.37 -18.64
C SER A 504 -27.65 5.46 -18.63
N GLU A 505 -27.08 5.57 -17.44
CA GLU A 505 -25.65 5.63 -17.20
C GLU A 505 -25.23 4.55 -16.20
N ILE A 506 -23.95 4.19 -16.25
CA ILE A 506 -23.28 3.47 -15.17
C ILE A 506 -22.45 4.51 -14.43
N ASP A 507 -22.79 4.76 -13.18
CA ASP A 507 -22.00 5.60 -12.30
C ASP A 507 -20.83 4.78 -11.75
N LEU A 508 -19.61 5.18 -12.06
CA LEU A 508 -18.38 4.58 -11.55
C LEU A 508 -17.89 5.39 -10.37
N TYR A 509 -17.64 4.73 -9.24
CA TYR A 509 -17.08 5.30 -8.03
C TYR A 509 -15.71 4.67 -7.81
N PHE A 510 -14.67 5.36 -8.26
CA PHE A 510 -13.29 4.96 -8.03
C PHE A 510 -12.86 5.39 -6.64
N GLN A 511 -12.47 4.43 -5.81
CA GLN A 511 -11.99 4.68 -4.47
C GLN A 511 -10.58 5.29 -4.52
N GLY A 512 -10.33 6.25 -3.64
CA GLY A 512 -8.98 6.71 -3.37
C GLY A 512 -8.20 5.64 -2.63
N SER A 513 -6.93 5.49 -2.97
CA SER A 513 -6.01 4.58 -2.29
C SER A 513 -4.95 5.33 -1.49
N THR A 514 -4.54 4.73 -0.38
CA THR A 514 -3.41 5.18 0.44
C THR A 514 -2.47 4.02 0.71
N SER A 515 -1.20 4.30 0.92
CA SER A 515 -0.22 3.28 1.27
C SER A 515 -0.40 2.85 2.73
N ALA A 516 -0.57 1.56 2.95
CA ALA A 516 -0.56 0.95 4.28
C ALA A 516 0.49 -0.17 4.36
N ALA A 517 0.89 -0.52 5.58
CA ALA A 517 1.72 -1.68 5.83
C ALA A 517 0.92 -2.96 5.59
N GLY A 518 1.48 -3.93 4.86
CA GLY A 518 0.87 -5.26 4.78
C GLY A 518 0.99 -5.95 3.43
N MET A 519 0.26 -7.06 3.35
CA MET A 519 0.15 -7.93 2.17
C MET A 519 -1.26 -7.84 1.61
N ALA A 520 -1.43 -8.26 0.36
CA ALA A 520 -2.76 -8.49 -0.19
C ALA A 520 -3.44 -9.65 0.55
N GLU A 521 -4.77 -9.62 0.58
CA GLU A 521 -5.55 -10.70 1.15
C GLU A 521 -5.48 -11.94 0.26
N PHE A 522 -5.47 -13.11 0.89
CA PHE A 522 -5.43 -14.42 0.23
C PHE A 522 -6.09 -15.47 1.13
N ASN A 523 -6.49 -16.61 0.56
CA ASN A 523 -6.93 -17.78 1.31
C ASN A 523 -6.33 -19.06 0.73
N LEU A 524 -6.18 -20.09 1.57
CA LEU A 524 -5.66 -21.41 1.21
C LEU A 524 -6.74 -22.50 1.29
N LEU A 525 -8.02 -22.12 1.36
CA LEU A 525 -9.12 -23.06 1.61
C LEU A 525 -9.40 -23.96 0.40
N THR A 526 -9.22 -23.43 -0.81
CA THR A 526 -9.40 -24.16 -2.07
C THR A 526 -8.08 -24.32 -2.81
N VAL A 527 -8.01 -25.27 -3.76
CA VAL A 527 -6.84 -25.44 -4.62
C VAL A 527 -6.62 -24.18 -5.46
N SER A 528 -7.69 -23.64 -6.06
CA SER A 528 -7.63 -22.39 -6.84
C SER A 528 -7.14 -21.21 -6.00
N GLY A 529 -7.72 -21.01 -4.81
CA GLY A 529 -7.28 -19.95 -3.88
C GLY A 529 -5.81 -20.09 -3.48
N SER A 530 -5.36 -21.32 -3.21
CA SER A 530 -3.95 -21.60 -2.90
C SER A 530 -3.00 -21.29 -4.06
N LEU A 531 -3.42 -21.50 -5.32
CA LEU A 531 -2.62 -21.16 -6.49
C LEU A 531 -2.52 -19.65 -6.71
N VAL A 532 -3.63 -18.92 -6.50
CA VAL A 532 -3.63 -17.44 -6.52
C VAL A 532 -2.72 -16.90 -5.42
N ALA A 533 -2.85 -17.39 -4.19
CA ALA A 533 -1.99 -17.00 -3.08
C ALA A 533 -0.51 -17.27 -3.38
N LEU A 534 -0.19 -18.43 -3.97
CA LEU A 534 1.17 -18.79 -4.35
C LEU A 534 1.77 -17.79 -5.35
N GLU A 535 1.01 -17.37 -6.36
CA GLU A 535 1.50 -16.41 -7.35
C GLU A 535 1.71 -15.02 -6.73
N GLN A 536 0.74 -14.54 -5.94
CA GLN A 536 0.88 -13.31 -5.16
C GLN A 536 2.14 -13.31 -4.27
N MET A 537 2.45 -14.43 -3.60
CA MET A 537 3.65 -14.53 -2.75
C MET A 537 4.96 -14.49 -3.55
N LYS A 538 4.98 -15.02 -4.79
CA LYS A 538 6.16 -14.93 -5.66
C LYS A 538 6.41 -13.50 -6.11
N GLU A 539 5.36 -12.79 -6.51
CA GLU A 539 5.44 -11.38 -6.90
C GLU A 539 5.91 -10.53 -5.72
N LEU A 540 5.30 -10.72 -4.54
CA LEU A 540 5.72 -10.07 -3.30
C LEU A 540 7.20 -10.34 -3.00
N SER A 541 7.62 -11.62 -3.04
CA SER A 541 9.02 -11.96 -2.80
C SER A 541 9.99 -11.30 -3.80
N SER A 542 9.57 -11.13 -5.06
CA SER A 542 10.35 -10.43 -6.07
C SER A 542 10.51 -8.95 -5.71
N SER A 543 9.41 -8.30 -5.30
CA SER A 543 9.42 -6.91 -4.84
C SER A 543 10.32 -6.71 -3.61
N LEU A 544 10.23 -7.61 -2.60
CA LEU A 544 11.10 -7.54 -1.42
C LEU A 544 12.58 -7.69 -1.77
N ALA A 545 12.91 -8.59 -2.70
CA ALA A 545 14.28 -8.77 -3.17
C ALA A 545 14.80 -7.52 -3.90
N GLN A 546 13.96 -6.84 -4.69
CA GLN A 546 14.30 -5.57 -5.33
C GLN A 546 14.57 -4.47 -4.29
N SER A 547 13.70 -4.33 -3.29
CA SER A 547 13.85 -3.34 -2.22
C SER A 547 15.15 -3.55 -1.42
N ARG A 548 15.45 -4.79 -1.04
CA ARG A 548 16.74 -5.16 -0.41
C ARG A 548 17.94 -4.85 -1.31
N GLY A 549 17.80 -5.05 -2.62
CA GLY A 549 18.79 -4.65 -3.61
C GLY A 549 19.05 -3.14 -3.61
N ASN A 550 18.00 -2.33 -3.55
CA ASN A 550 18.07 -0.87 -3.50
C ASN A 550 18.73 -0.38 -2.20
N ILE A 551 18.35 -0.95 -1.04
CA ILE A 551 18.97 -0.66 0.25
C ILE A 551 20.45 -1.05 0.25
N GLY A 552 20.79 -2.22 -0.30
CA GLY A 552 22.17 -2.68 -0.45
C GLY A 552 23.00 -1.73 -1.32
N ALA A 553 22.44 -1.24 -2.43
CA ALA A 553 23.09 -0.26 -3.30
C ALA A 553 23.30 1.09 -2.58
N ALA A 554 22.30 1.59 -1.86
CA ALA A 554 22.40 2.81 -1.06
C ALA A 554 23.49 2.68 0.02
N ARG A 555 23.53 1.55 0.75
CA ARG A 555 24.57 1.25 1.75
C ARG A 555 25.97 1.27 1.15
N ALA A 556 26.16 0.68 -0.03
CA ALA A 556 27.45 0.70 -0.73
C ALA A 556 27.89 2.12 -1.12
N ARG A 557 26.94 2.96 -1.57
CA ARG A 557 27.20 4.38 -1.87
C ARG A 557 27.55 5.16 -0.59
N ILE A 558 26.84 4.93 0.52
CA ILE A 558 27.13 5.59 1.81
C ILE A 558 28.50 5.19 2.34
N SER A 559 28.86 3.90 2.26
CA SER A 559 30.21 3.43 2.66
C SER A 559 31.32 4.12 1.86
N THR A 560 31.10 4.32 0.56
CA THR A 560 32.02 5.08 -0.30
C THR A 560 32.07 6.55 0.09
N ALA A 561 30.91 7.18 0.38
CA ALA A 561 30.84 8.56 0.84
C ALA A 561 31.56 8.77 2.17
N ILE A 562 31.40 7.85 3.14
CA ILE A 562 32.12 7.85 4.42
C ILE A 562 33.63 7.85 4.16
N SER A 563 34.11 6.95 3.31
CA SER A 563 35.53 6.86 2.96
C SER A 563 36.05 8.16 2.33
N ASN A 564 35.30 8.75 1.40
CA ASN A 564 35.64 10.03 0.77
C ASN A 564 35.64 11.19 1.78
N ASN A 565 34.69 11.22 2.71
CA ASN A 565 34.61 12.22 3.76
C ASN A 565 35.75 12.10 4.77
N PHE A 566 36.18 10.88 5.11
CA PHE A 566 37.36 10.68 5.95
C PHE A 566 38.62 11.26 5.30
N VAL A 567 38.85 10.95 4.01
CA VAL A 567 39.97 11.50 3.24
C VAL A 567 39.88 13.02 3.15
N SER A 568 38.70 13.57 2.88
CA SER A 568 38.49 15.02 2.77
C SER A 568 38.72 15.72 4.12
N ARG A 569 38.23 15.13 5.21
CA ARG A 569 38.45 15.62 6.58
C ARG A 569 39.93 15.58 6.95
N GLU A 570 40.65 14.52 6.59
CA GLU A 570 42.10 14.40 6.82
C GLU A 570 42.89 15.45 6.01
N ASN A 571 42.54 15.65 4.74
CA ASN A 571 43.16 16.68 3.90
C ASN A 571 42.96 18.09 4.46
N VAL A 572 41.73 18.42 4.87
CA VAL A 572 41.39 19.71 5.48
C VAL A 572 42.08 19.87 6.84
N SER A 573 42.11 18.83 7.67
CA SER A 573 42.81 18.84 8.97
C SER A 573 44.32 19.05 8.78
N THR A 574 44.92 18.39 7.79
CA THR A 574 46.34 18.57 7.41
C THR A 574 46.61 19.97 6.89
N ALA A 575 45.72 20.54 6.07
CA ALA A 575 45.83 21.91 5.59
C ALA A 575 45.73 22.92 6.75
N ALA A 576 44.77 22.71 7.66
CA ALA A 576 44.60 23.54 8.84
C ALA A 576 45.81 23.45 9.79
N SER A 577 46.38 22.25 9.97
CA SER A 577 47.61 22.04 10.75
C SER A 577 48.81 22.71 10.10
N SER A 578 48.97 22.60 8.77
CA SER A 578 50.08 23.22 8.05
C SER A 578 50.06 24.74 8.14
N ILE A 579 48.86 25.36 8.03
CA ILE A 579 48.68 26.79 8.25
C ILE A 579 49.08 27.16 9.68
N ARG A 580 48.63 26.36 10.66
CA ARG A 580 48.95 26.56 12.08
C ARG A 580 50.45 26.49 12.37
N ASP A 581 51.15 25.52 11.78
CA ASP A 581 52.58 25.33 11.99
C ASP A 581 53.41 26.46 11.38
N VAL A 582 53.06 26.90 10.16
CA VAL A 582 53.67 28.07 9.52
C VAL A 582 53.44 29.33 10.36
N ASP A 583 52.24 29.46 10.91
CA ASP A 583 51.85 30.56 11.78
C ASP A 583 52.64 30.58 13.08
N VAL A 584 52.76 29.44 13.76
CA VAL A 584 53.56 29.29 14.99
C VAL A 584 55.05 29.52 14.71
N ALA A 585 55.58 29.03 13.59
CA ALA A 585 56.99 29.23 13.20
C ALA A 585 57.29 30.71 12.92
N SER A 586 56.40 31.39 12.17
CA SER A 586 56.51 32.82 11.87
C SER A 586 56.43 33.67 13.13
N GLU A 587 55.49 33.35 14.03
CA GLU A 587 55.33 34.10 15.28
C GLU A 587 56.49 33.85 16.26
N SER A 588 57.04 32.64 16.29
CA SER A 588 58.27 32.34 17.03
C SER A 588 59.46 33.14 16.52
N ALA A 589 59.61 33.28 15.20
CA ALA A 589 60.66 34.11 14.60
C ALA A 589 60.47 35.60 14.93
N ARG A 590 59.23 36.10 14.94
CA ARG A 590 58.91 37.47 15.40
C ARG A 590 59.21 37.66 16.88
N LEU A 591 58.85 36.71 17.73
CA LEU A 591 59.16 36.74 19.15
C LEU A 591 60.67 36.86 19.38
N VAL A 592 61.47 36.01 18.73
CA VAL A 592 62.94 36.04 18.83
C VAL A 592 63.49 37.39 18.35
N ARG A 593 62.99 37.90 17.21
CA ARG A 593 63.38 39.23 16.71
C ARG A 593 63.05 40.33 17.71
N ASN A 594 61.84 40.33 18.28
CA ASN A 594 61.38 41.33 19.22
C ASN A 594 62.14 41.26 20.55
N GLN A 595 62.51 40.06 21.03
CA GLN A 595 63.40 39.88 22.17
C GLN A 595 64.80 40.46 21.92
N ILE A 596 65.39 40.19 20.75
CA ILE A 596 66.69 40.76 20.36
C ILE A 596 66.60 42.29 20.28
N LEU A 597 65.53 42.83 19.68
CA LEU A 597 65.30 44.27 19.60
C LEU A 597 65.08 44.91 20.97
N GLN A 598 64.40 44.22 21.90
CA GLN A 598 64.19 44.71 23.27
C GLN A 598 65.52 44.77 24.03
N GLN A 599 66.36 43.73 23.93
CA GLN A 599 67.69 43.69 24.54
C GLN A 599 68.62 44.75 23.93
N GLY A 600 68.60 44.88 22.60
CA GLY A 600 69.36 45.89 21.86
C GLY A 600 68.91 47.32 22.21
N ALA A 601 67.60 47.58 22.22
CA ALA A 601 67.04 48.88 22.60
C ALA A 601 67.30 49.23 24.06
N ALA A 602 67.30 48.27 24.99
CA ALA A 602 67.69 48.51 26.37
C ALA A 602 69.18 48.90 26.49
N SER A 603 70.06 48.23 25.73
CA SER A 603 71.49 48.56 25.65
C SER A 603 71.72 49.96 25.04
N VAL A 604 71.06 50.27 23.93
CA VAL A 604 71.14 51.58 23.26
C VAL A 604 70.49 52.68 24.12
N LEU A 605 69.43 52.40 24.87
CA LEU A 605 68.83 53.34 25.82
C LEU A 605 69.80 53.67 26.96
N SER A 606 70.49 52.66 27.50
CA SER A 606 71.55 52.83 28.49
C SER A 606 72.66 53.73 27.93
N GLN A 607 73.11 53.49 26.69
CA GLN A 607 74.14 54.29 26.02
C GLN A 607 73.68 55.72 25.68
N ALA A 608 72.44 55.89 25.20
CA ALA A 608 71.83 57.19 24.90
C ALA A 608 71.66 58.04 26.16
N ASN A 609 71.53 57.43 27.34
CA ASN A 609 71.47 58.12 28.63
C ASN A 609 72.87 58.42 29.23
N GLN A 610 73.96 57.82 28.74
CA GLN A 610 75.32 58.09 29.22
C GLN A 610 75.87 59.46 28.77
N LEU A 611 75.59 59.88 27.54
CA LEU A 611 76.04 61.17 26.99
C LEU A 611 75.48 62.40 27.77
N PRO A 612 74.18 62.46 28.08
CA PRO A 612 73.62 63.48 28.97
C PRO A 612 74.13 63.37 30.42
N ALA A 613 74.35 62.15 30.93
CA ALA A 613 74.86 61.94 32.28
C ALA A 613 76.33 62.39 32.44
N LEU A 614 77.16 62.20 31.42
CA LEU A 614 78.53 62.70 31.37
C LEU A 614 78.58 64.23 31.29
N THR A 615 77.70 64.84 30.50
CA THR A 615 77.58 66.31 30.44
C THR A 615 77.01 66.92 31.71
N LEU A 616 76.04 66.28 32.38
CA LEU A 616 75.58 66.65 33.72
C LEU A 616 76.67 66.51 34.79
N ARG A 617 77.55 65.50 34.69
CA ARG A 617 78.73 65.37 35.56
C ARG A 617 79.78 66.45 35.30
N LEU A 618 79.96 66.90 34.06
CA LEU A 618 80.87 67.98 33.70
C LEU A 618 80.33 69.38 34.04
N LEU A 619 79.02 69.53 34.22
CA LEU A 619 78.35 70.78 34.66
C LEU A 619 78.17 70.88 36.19
N ASN A 620 78.47 69.82 36.94
CA ASN A 620 78.40 69.75 38.41
C ASN A 620 79.79 69.82 39.09
N VAL A 621 80.74 70.51 38.44
CA VAL A 621 81.88 71.16 39.09
C VAL A 621 81.68 72.65 38.90
#